data_AF-A0A925NGE8-F1
#
_entry.id   AF-A0A925NGE8-F1
#
_cell.length_a   1.000
_cell.length_b   1.000
_cell.length_c   1.000
_cell.angle_alpha   90.00
_cell.angle_beta   90.00
_cell.angle_gamma   90.00
#
_symmetry.space_group_name_H-M   'P 1'
#
loop_
_entity.id
_entity.type
_entity.pdbx_description
1 polymer ?
#
loop_
_entity_poly.entity_id
_entity_poly.type
_entity_poly.pdbx_seq_one_letter_code
_entity_poly.pdbx_strand_id
1 'polypeptide(L)' 'MNLTLKQLVKNTVAEFVCYRDGELWYKIEPFKFEFPVAIKDTGTGIFPAQVKGIVLMRWVRKHLEKIQRGNWQ' A
#
# COMPACT_ATOMS: atom_id res chain seq x y z
N MET A 1 2.41 11.35 14.15
CA MET A 1 0.99 11.40 13.72
C MET A 1 0.44 9.98 13.70
N ASN A 2 -0.64 9.70 14.43
CA ASN A 2 -1.33 8.41 14.36
C ASN A 2 -2.28 8.40 13.16
N LEU A 3 -1.78 7.98 11.99
CA LEU A 3 -2.59 7.84 10.79
C LEU A 3 -3.46 6.59 10.88
N THR A 4 -4.77 6.75 10.71
CA THR A 4 -5.71 5.63 10.64
C THR A 4 -5.77 5.05 9.23
N LEU A 5 -6.07 3.76 9.11
CA LEU A 5 -6.29 3.11 7.81
C LEU A 5 -7.29 3.90 6.94
N LYS A 6 -8.38 4.39 7.55
CA LYS A 6 -9.42 5.15 6.86
C LYS A 6 -8.87 6.45 6.26
N GLN A 7 -7.99 7.15 6.97
CA GLN A 7 -7.35 8.37 6.45
C GLN A 7 -6.44 8.07 5.27
N LEU A 8 -5.69 6.97 5.32
CA LEU A 8 -4.79 6.58 4.24
C LEU A 8 -5.53 6.22 2.95
N VAL A 9 -6.71 5.60 3.02
CA VAL A 9 -7.36 5.03 1.82
C VAL A 9 -8.54 5.84 1.29
N LYS A 10 -9.16 6.70 2.12
CA LYS A 10 -10.37 7.43 1.73
C LYS A 10 -9.99 8.65 0.89
N ASN A 11 -10.51 8.71 -0.34
CA ASN A 11 -10.29 9.80 -1.29
C ASN A 11 -8.81 10.09 -1.59
N THR A 12 -7.96 9.06 -1.50
CA THR A 12 -6.53 9.14 -1.83
C THR A 12 -6.21 8.32 -3.08
N VAL A 13 -5.04 8.59 -3.65
CA VAL A 13 -4.45 7.84 -4.75
C VAL A 13 -3.12 7.27 -4.27
N ALA A 14 -2.87 6.03 -4.65
CA ALA A 14 -1.60 5.35 -4.48
C ALA A 14 -0.87 5.36 -5.83
N GLU A 15 0.36 5.85 -5.82
CA GLU A 15 1.22 5.93 -6.99
C GLU A 15 2.26 4.81 -6.96
N PHE A 16 2.46 4.14 -8.09
CA PHE A 16 3.49 3.14 -8.25
C PHE A 16 4.86 3.80 -8.13
N VAL A 17 5.71 3.22 -7.29
CA VAL A 17 7.07 3.71 -7.04
C VAL A 17 8.06 2.85 -7.80
N CYS A 18 8.08 1.55 -7.52
CA CYS A 18 9.00 0.60 -8.14
C CYS A 18 8.53 -0.84 -7.96
N TYR A 19 9.18 -1.75 -8.67
CA TYR A 19 9.11 -3.17 -8.44
C TYR A 19 10.44 -3.64 -7.85
N ARG A 20 10.38 -4.45 -6.78
CA ARG A 20 11.57 -5.06 -6.17
C ARG A 20 11.21 -6.37 -5.48
N ASP A 21 12.01 -7.41 -5.73
CA ASP A 21 11.95 -8.69 -5.02
C ASP A 21 10.54 -9.32 -4.95
N GLY A 22 9.78 -9.25 -6.05
CA GLY A 22 8.42 -9.83 -6.11
C GLY A 22 7.33 -8.94 -5.52
N GLU A 23 7.65 -7.72 -5.12
CA GLU A 23 6.72 -6.74 -4.55
C GLU A 23 6.59 -5.51 -5.45
N LEU A 24 5.34 -5.07 -5.66
CA LEU A 24 5.01 -3.78 -6.25
C LEU A 24 4.89 -2.76 -5.12
N TRP A 25 5.70 -1.71 -5.17
CA TRP A 25 5.72 -0.67 -4.16
C TRP A 25 4.85 0.50 -4.58
N TYR A 26 3.98 0.91 -3.66
CA TYR A 26 3.07 2.03 -3.85
C TYR A 26 3.24 3.05 -2.73
N LYS A 27 3.05 4.33 -3.05
CA LYS A 27 3.04 5.44 -2.10
C LYS A 27 1.70 6.16 -2.13
N ILE A 28 1.10 6.36 -0.97
CA ILE A 28 -0.15 7.11 -0.82
C ILE A 28 0.16 8.59 -0.58
N GLU A 29 -0.32 9.44 -1.48
CA GLU A 29 -0.30 10.89 -1.31
C GLU A 29 -1.57 11.39 -0.58
N PRO A 30 -1.48 12.44 0.26
CA PRO A 30 -0.29 13.24 0.61
C PRO A 30 0.55 12.67 1.76
N PHE A 31 0.19 11.49 2.28
CA PHE A 31 0.77 10.96 3.53
C PHE A 31 2.18 10.40 3.38
N LYS A 32 2.68 10.26 2.14
CA LYS A 32 3.95 9.59 1.81
C LYS A 32 4.06 8.20 2.45
N PHE A 33 2.92 7.53 2.61
CA PHE A 33 2.87 6.21 3.20
C PHE A 33 3.15 5.16 2.13
N GLU A 34 4.28 4.48 2.25
CA GLU A 34 4.70 3.43 1.33
C GLU A 34 4.26 2.06 1.84
N PHE A 35 3.89 1.17 0.92
CA PHE A 35 3.54 -0.19 1.27
C PHE A 35 3.78 -1.15 0.07
N PRO A 36 4.19 -2.40 0.35
CA PRO A 36 4.37 -3.41 -0.68
C PRO A 36 3.08 -4.17 -0.99
N VAL A 37 2.94 -4.56 -2.26
CA VAL A 37 1.94 -5.50 -2.77
C VAL A 37 2.67 -6.68 -3.40
N ALA A 38 2.67 -7.83 -2.71
CA ALA A 38 3.31 -9.03 -3.23
C ALA A 38 2.55 -9.60 -4.43
N ILE A 39 3.20 -9.78 -5.58
CA ILE A 39 2.57 -10.25 -6.82
C ILE A 39 1.92 -11.64 -6.64
N LYS A 40 2.48 -12.49 -5.78
CA LYS A 40 1.89 -13.79 -5.44
C LYS A 40 0.46 -13.69 -4.87
N ASP A 41 0.11 -12.55 -4.26
CA ASP A 41 -1.20 -12.30 -3.67
C ASP A 41 -2.19 -11.66 -4.66
N THR A 42 -1.78 -11.36 -5.90
CA THR A 42 -2.56 -10.54 -6.85
C THR A 42 -3.29 -11.31 -7.95
N GLY A 43 -2.94 -12.56 -8.22
CA GLY A 43 -3.54 -13.35 -9.30
C GLY A 43 -3.41 -12.65 -10.67
N THR A 44 -4.53 -12.49 -11.38
CA THR A 44 -4.59 -11.80 -12.69
C THR A 44 -4.90 -10.30 -12.59
N GLY A 45 -4.69 -9.69 -11.41
CA GLY A 45 -4.98 -8.28 -11.18
C GLY A 45 -4.11 -7.34 -12.03
N ILE A 46 -4.69 -6.21 -12.44
CA ILE A 46 -4.00 -5.15 -13.18
C ILE A 46 -3.67 -4.01 -12.23
N PHE A 47 -2.42 -3.58 -12.24
CA PHE A 47 -1.86 -2.58 -11.33
C PHE A 47 -1.34 -1.38 -12.13
N PRO A 48 -2.20 -0.41 -12.45
CA PRO A 48 -1.78 0.80 -13.16
C PRO A 48 -0.87 1.67 -12.27
N ALA A 49 -0.21 2.63 -12.90
CA ALA A 49 0.70 3.56 -12.22
C ALA A 49 0.01 4.36 -11.10
N GLN A 50 -1.30 4.60 -11.21
CA GLN A 50 -2.10 5.25 -10.18
C GLN A 50 -3.34 4.42 -9.88
N VAL A 51 -3.57 4.13 -8.59
CA VAL A 51 -4.69 3.31 -8.11
C VAL A 51 -5.38 4.03 -6.96
N LYS A 52 -6.72 4.00 -6.89
CA LYS A 52 -7.42 4.55 -5.71
C LYS A 52 -6.96 3.82 -4.45
N GLY A 53 -6.60 4.56 -3.40
CA GLY A 53 -6.08 3.99 -2.15
C GLY A 53 -7.00 2.92 -1.54
N ILE A 54 -8.32 3.10 -1.69
CA ILE A 54 -9.35 2.14 -1.23
C ILE A 54 -9.23 0.75 -1.88
N VAL A 55 -8.79 0.65 -3.14
CA VAL A 55 -8.60 -0.64 -3.83
C VAL A 55 -7.44 -1.42 -3.20
N LEU A 56 -6.44 -0.71 -2.69
CA LEU A 56 -5.25 -1.30 -2.08
C LEU A 56 -5.37 -1.46 -0.55
N MET A 57 -6.55 -1.19 0.02
CA MET A 57 -6.79 -1.18 1.48
C MET A 57 -6.33 -2.47 2.18
N ARG A 58 -6.48 -3.63 1.54
CA ARG A 58 -6.05 -4.93 2.10
C ARG A 58 -4.56 -4.92 2.44
N TRP A 59 -3.73 -4.42 1.54
CA TRP A 59 -2.28 -4.39 1.70
C TRP A 59 -1.84 -3.26 2.63
N VAL A 60 -2.46 -2.08 2.52
CA VAL A 60 -2.26 -0.96 3.46
C VAL A 60 -2.51 -1.41 4.91
N ARG A 61 -3.63 -2.10 5.15
CA ARG A 61 -3.97 -2.63 6.48
C ARG A 61 -2.94 -3.64 6.98
N LYS A 62 -2.60 -4.64 6.17
CA LYS A 62 -1.58 -5.65 6.54
C LYS A 62 -0.25 -4.98 6.86
N HIS A 63 0.14 -3.97 6.10
CA HIS A 63 1.40 -3.26 6.30
C HIS A 63 1.39 -2.44 7.60
N LEU A 64 0.31 -1.69 7.87
CA LEU A 64 0.11 -1.01 9.16
C LEU A 64 0.20 -1.97 10.35
N GLU A 65 -0.45 -3.13 10.26
CA GLU A 65 -0.40 -4.15 11.32
C GLU A 65 1.02 -4.70 11.53
N LYS A 66 1.83 -4.84 10.47
CA LYS A 66 3.25 -5.23 10.59
C LYS A 66 4.09 -4.15 11.27
N ILE A 67 3.91 -2.89 10.87
CA ILE A 67 4.61 -1.74 11.47
C ILE A 67 4.28 -1.65 12.96
N GLN A 68 2.99 -1.74 13.32
CA GLN A 68 2.55 -1.67 14.72
C GLN A 68 3.11 -2.81 15.59
N ARG A 69 3.36 -3.98 15.00
CA ARG A 69 3.97 -5.13 15.68
C ARG A 69 5.50 -5.06 15.76
N GLY A 70 6.15 -4.07 15.13
CA GLY A 70 7.60 -4.01 15.01
C GLY A 70 8.20 -5.04 14.06
N ASN A 71 7.37 -5.70 13.24
CA ASN A 71 7.78 -6.76 12.31
C ASN A 71 8.14 -6.20 10.93
N TRP A 72 8.63 -4.97 10.89
CA TRP A 72 9.05 -4.27 9.68
C TRP A 72 10.47 -3.75 9.91
N GLN A 73 11.43 -4.29 9.16
CA GLN A 73 12.86 -3.95 9.21
C GLN A 73 13.31 -3.46 7.84
#